data_AF-A0A0B4G737-F1
#
_entry.id   AF-A0A0B4G737-F1
#
_cell.length_a   1.000
_cell.length_b   1.000
_cell.length_c   1.000
_cell.angle_alpha   90.00
_cell.angle_beta   90.00
_cell.angle_gamma   90.00
#
_symmetry.space_group_name_H-M   'P 1'
#
loop_
_entity.id
_entity.type
_entity.pdbx_description
1 polymer ?
#
loop_
_entity_poly.entity_id
_entity_poly.type
_entity_poly.pdbx_seq_one_letter_code
_entity_poly.pdbx_strand_id
1 'polypeptide(L)'
;MTASTATRYDVHRPAFSYHYNVTAHDSKQTLYYCNVTRFTKSCTPDLVLHAGRDKAAPPVALAHILQFSQSFKIGFGSRADVDAVEWEDLTRSNAGGSEHRWEMTLAGHGRISLVWKRTTAVTADGASLPITSHRGHRGHRGWKLIEESTPGEILAVFTFDRVFGRRGILQVDVDYGEKFTVGVLMSILTLYERWEER
;
A
#
# COMPACT_ATOMS: atom_id res chain seq x y z
N MET A 1 -17.33 2.77 -23.32
CA MET A 1 -16.40 2.13 -22.37
C MET A 1 -15.04 2.76 -22.59
N THR A 2 -14.75 3.86 -21.90
CA THR A 2 -13.40 4.43 -21.86
C THR A 2 -12.54 3.44 -21.08
N ALA A 3 -11.52 2.87 -21.72
CA ALA A 3 -10.55 2.04 -21.02
C ALA A 3 -9.96 2.89 -19.88
N SER A 4 -10.13 2.46 -18.63
CA SER A 4 -9.39 3.04 -17.51
C SER A 4 -7.92 2.75 -17.78
N THR A 5 -7.10 3.79 -17.94
CA THR A 5 -5.67 3.59 -18.09
C THR A 5 -5.12 3.18 -16.73
N ALA A 6 -4.71 1.92 -16.61
CA ALA A 6 -4.10 1.41 -15.39
C ALA A 6 -2.91 2.30 -15.00
N THR A 7 -2.96 2.86 -13.79
CA THR A 7 -1.91 3.74 -13.28
C THR A 7 -0.91 2.92 -12.49
N ARG A 8 0.38 3.09 -12.79
CA ARG A 8 1.46 2.28 -12.22
C ARG A 8 2.44 3.13 -11.43
N TYR A 9 2.93 2.56 -10.34
CA TYR A 9 3.87 3.18 -9.42
C TYR A 9 4.99 2.22 -9.07
N ASP A 10 6.23 2.72 -9.06
CA ASP A 10 7.37 1.97 -8.54
C ASP A 10 7.58 2.33 -7.07
N VAL A 11 7.64 1.32 -6.21
CA VAL A 11 7.91 1.49 -4.78
C VAL A 11 9.38 1.19 -4.53
N HIS A 12 10.12 2.20 -4.09
CA HIS A 12 11.53 2.12 -3.77
C HIS A 12 11.77 2.31 -2.27
N ARG A 13 12.75 1.60 -1.72
CA ARG A 13 13.31 1.84 -0.38
C ARG A 13 14.83 1.83 -0.51
N PRO A 14 15.48 3.00 -0.52
CA PRO A 14 16.94 3.06 -0.52
C PRO A 14 17.56 2.21 0.59
N ALA A 15 18.74 1.66 0.35
CA ALA A 15 19.42 0.83 1.35
C ALA A 15 19.61 1.58 2.67
N PHE A 16 19.32 0.90 3.79
CA PHE A 16 19.41 1.47 5.16
C PHE A 16 18.53 2.69 5.43
N SER A 17 17.56 2.98 4.56
CA SER A 17 16.64 4.09 4.77
C SER A 17 15.37 3.67 5.51
N TYR A 18 14.86 4.60 6.30
CA TYR A 18 13.54 4.52 6.95
C TYR A 18 12.49 5.30 6.15
N HIS A 19 12.52 5.21 4.82
CA HIS A 19 11.48 5.79 4.00
C HIS A 19 11.29 5.02 2.69
N TYR A 20 10.10 5.15 2.11
CA TYR A 20 9.80 4.71 0.76
C TYR A 20 9.66 5.92 -0.16
N ASN A 21 10.15 5.77 -1.39
CA ASN A 21 9.87 6.68 -2.48
C ASN A 21 8.94 5.97 -3.46
N VAL A 22 7.79 6.58 -3.74
CA VAL A 22 6.83 6.10 -4.73
C VAL A 22 6.97 6.99 -5.96
N THR A 23 7.41 6.43 -7.07
CA THR A 23 7.55 7.16 -8.34
C THR A 23 6.46 6.72 -9.31
N ALA A 24 6.13 7.56 -10.29
CA ALA A 24 5.37 7.07 -11.43
C ALA A 24 6.18 5.98 -12.14
N HIS A 25 5.54 4.93 -12.62
CA HIS A 25 6.23 3.87 -13.37
C HIS A 25 6.96 4.46 -14.59
N ASP A 26 8.15 3.94 -14.90
CA ASP A 26 9.07 4.44 -15.94
C ASP A 26 9.56 5.89 -15.75
N SER A 27 9.21 6.55 -14.65
CA SER A 27 9.69 7.87 -14.29
C SER A 27 10.56 7.83 -13.04
N LYS A 28 11.57 8.72 -13.00
CA LYS A 28 12.36 8.96 -11.78
C LYS A 28 11.70 9.98 -10.84
N GLN A 29 10.56 10.53 -11.22
CA GLN A 29 9.84 11.52 -10.43
C GLN A 29 9.14 10.87 -9.24
N THR A 30 9.56 11.22 -8.03
CA THR A 30 8.88 10.85 -6.79
C THR A 30 7.58 11.64 -6.65
N LEU A 31 6.47 10.91 -6.60
CA LEU A 31 5.13 11.44 -6.39
C LEU A 31 4.76 11.41 -4.91
N TYR A 32 5.15 10.35 -4.20
CA TYR A 32 4.91 10.23 -2.78
C TYR A 32 6.16 9.81 -2.01
N TYR A 33 6.28 10.35 -0.81
CA TYR A 33 7.33 10.02 0.14
C TYR A 33 6.69 9.42 1.39
N CYS A 34 7.00 8.19 1.74
CA CYS A 34 6.49 7.56 2.95
C CYS A 34 7.59 7.45 4.00
N ASN A 35 7.49 8.22 5.07
CA ASN A 35 8.39 8.11 6.20
C ASN A 35 8.03 6.92 7.08
N VAL A 36 9.03 6.14 7.48
CA VAL A 36 8.90 5.02 8.43
C VAL A 36 9.52 5.45 9.75
N THR A 37 8.72 5.44 10.82
CA THR A 37 9.22 5.68 12.18
C THR A 37 9.40 4.34 12.88
N ARG A 38 10.62 4.02 13.31
CA ARG A 38 10.88 2.85 14.16
C ARG A 38 10.91 3.24 15.63
N PHE A 39 10.54 2.31 16.50
CA PHE A 39 10.54 2.49 17.96
C PHE A 39 9.67 3.67 18.43
N THR A 40 8.42 3.68 17.95
CA THR A 40 7.44 4.72 18.24
C THR A 40 6.99 4.69 19.71
N LYS A 41 6.81 5.88 20.29
CA LYS A 41 5.94 6.07 21.47
C LYS A 41 4.49 5.93 21.00
N SER A 42 3.58 5.48 21.87
CA SER A 42 2.19 5.09 21.54
C SER A 42 1.36 6.06 20.68
N CYS A 43 1.75 7.33 20.55
CA CYS A 43 1.01 8.36 19.81
C CYS A 43 1.69 8.83 18.51
N THR A 44 2.81 8.23 18.10
CA THR A 44 3.49 8.57 16.84
C THR A 44 3.11 7.57 15.75
N PRO A 45 2.62 8.00 14.58
CA PRO A 45 2.38 7.12 13.45
C PRO A 45 3.67 6.39 13.01
N ASP A 46 3.55 5.10 12.77
CA ASP A 46 4.64 4.26 12.29
C ASP A 46 4.95 4.54 10.82
N LEU A 47 3.93 4.91 10.04
CA LEU A 47 4.08 5.36 8.66
C LEU A 47 3.38 6.71 8.45
N VAL A 48 4.02 7.59 7.66
CA VAL A 48 3.45 8.87 7.22
C VAL A 48 3.70 9.03 5.73
N LEU A 49 2.63 9.05 4.94
CA LEU A 49 2.68 9.28 3.51
C LEU A 49 2.51 10.77 3.21
N HIS A 50 3.44 11.32 2.44
CA HIS A 50 3.46 12.71 2.01
C HIS A 50 3.22 12.79 0.49
N ALA A 51 2.39 13.73 0.05
CA ALA A 51 2.16 14.02 -1.37
C ALA A 51 3.27 14.91 -1.93
N GLY A 52 4.44 14.30 -2.14
CA GLY A 52 5.58 14.94 -2.76
C GLY A 52 6.86 14.11 -2.62
N ARG A 53 7.98 14.74 -2.95
CA ARG A 53 9.30 14.08 -3.02
C ARG A 53 9.97 13.83 -1.67
N ASP A 54 9.54 14.52 -0.63
CA ASP A 54 10.22 14.52 0.67
C ASP A 54 9.24 14.80 1.83
N LYS A 55 9.76 14.74 3.05
CA LYS A 55 9.02 14.96 4.30
C LYS A 55 8.46 16.38 4.48
N ALA A 56 8.88 17.36 3.68
CA ALA A 56 8.37 18.73 3.75
C ALA A 56 7.04 18.88 2.99
N ALA A 57 6.71 17.93 2.11
CA ALA A 57 5.42 17.86 1.47
C ALA A 57 4.29 17.56 2.47
N PRO A 58 3.04 17.97 2.17
CA PRO A 58 1.93 17.78 3.09
C PRO A 58 1.65 16.28 3.32
N PRO A 59 1.45 15.86 4.58
CA PRO A 59 1.03 14.49 4.88
C PRO A 59 -0.42 14.29 4.40
N VAL A 60 -0.65 13.17 3.71
CA VAL A 60 -1.95 12.80 3.12
C VAL A 60 -2.53 11.51 3.72
N ALA A 61 -1.68 10.65 4.29
CA ALA A 61 -2.12 9.48 5.01
C ALA A 61 -1.12 9.06 6.08
N LEU A 62 -1.62 8.31 7.06
CA LEU A 62 -0.90 7.86 8.24
C LEU A 62 -1.20 6.38 8.47
N ALA A 63 -0.30 5.65 9.13
CA ALA A 63 -0.65 4.34 9.67
C ALA A 63 -0.01 4.07 11.03
N HIS A 64 -0.74 3.29 11.84
CA HIS A 64 -0.27 2.71 13.08
C HIS A 64 -0.18 1.20 12.95
N ILE A 65 1.03 0.67 13.13
CA ILE A 65 1.35 -0.75 13.17
C ILE A 65 1.47 -1.15 14.64
N LEU A 66 0.35 -1.59 15.21
CA LEU A 66 0.32 -2.02 16.61
C LEU A 66 1.26 -3.23 16.81
N GLN A 67 2.21 -3.10 17.73
CA GLN A 67 3.16 -4.16 18.03
C GLN A 67 2.42 -5.45 18.41
N PHE A 68 2.88 -6.57 17.84
CA PHE A 68 2.28 -7.92 17.98
C PHE A 68 0.85 -8.08 17.45
N SER A 69 0.21 -7.02 16.95
CA SER A 69 -1.07 -7.08 16.28
C SER A 69 -0.92 -7.52 14.81
N GLN A 70 -2.00 -8.04 14.25
CA GLN A 70 -2.21 -8.23 12.81
C GLN A 70 -3.36 -7.34 12.30
N SER A 71 -3.74 -6.35 13.11
CA SER A 71 -4.68 -5.29 12.78
C SER A 71 -3.93 -3.97 12.89
N PHE A 72 -4.05 -3.17 11.84
CA PHE A 72 -3.38 -1.89 11.66
C PHE A 72 -4.45 -0.80 11.50
N LYS A 73 -4.11 0.43 11.89
CA LYS A 73 -4.97 1.57 11.60
C LYS A 73 -4.35 2.36 10.47
N ILE A 74 -5.14 2.71 9.47
CA ILE A 74 -4.76 3.63 8.40
C ILE A 74 -5.63 4.88 8.54
N GLY A 75 -5.04 6.06 8.44
CA GLY A 75 -5.71 7.33 8.58
C GLY A 75 -5.54 8.17 7.32
N PHE A 76 -6.61 8.83 6.87
CA PHE A 76 -6.58 9.76 5.75
C PHE A 76 -6.57 11.19 6.27
N GLY A 77 -5.60 11.99 5.83
CA GLY A 77 -5.42 13.38 6.27
C GLY A 77 -4.06 13.66 6.91
N SER A 78 -3.98 14.77 7.63
CA SER A 78 -2.75 15.30 8.20
C SER A 78 -2.67 15.08 9.70
N ARG A 79 -1.45 14.82 10.22
CA ARG A 79 -1.19 14.75 11.66
C ARG A 79 -1.46 16.07 12.39
N ALA A 80 -1.44 17.20 11.68
CA ALA A 80 -1.66 18.51 12.27
C ALA A 80 -3.10 18.71 12.78
N ASP A 81 -4.05 17.96 12.23
CA ASP A 81 -5.46 17.98 12.61
C ASP A 81 -5.95 16.55 12.80
N VAL A 82 -5.62 15.99 13.97
CA VAL A 82 -5.92 14.58 14.31
C VAL A 82 -7.41 14.29 14.31
N ASP A 83 -8.24 15.28 14.67
CA ASP A 83 -9.69 15.15 14.75
C ASP A 83 -10.34 15.09 13.36
N ALA A 84 -9.66 15.65 12.33
CA ALA A 84 -10.07 15.55 10.94
C ALA A 84 -9.58 14.28 10.24
N VAL A 85 -8.78 13.42 10.89
CA VAL A 85 -8.28 12.19 10.29
C VAL A 85 -9.38 11.13 10.26
N GLU A 86 -9.76 10.70 9.06
CA GLU A 86 -10.64 9.54 8.88
C GLU A 86 -9.83 8.25 9.12
N TRP A 87 -10.06 7.59 10.25
CA TRP A 87 -9.39 6.34 10.60
C TRP A 87 -10.17 5.12 10.12
N GLU A 88 -9.45 4.19 9.50
CA GLU A 88 -9.96 2.92 9.03
C GLU A 88 -9.11 1.77 9.59
N ASP A 89 -9.77 0.64 9.87
CA ASP A 89 -9.11 -0.55 10.38
C ASP A 89 -8.72 -1.50 9.25
N LEU A 90 -7.42 -1.72 9.06
CA LEU A 90 -6.85 -2.73 8.19
C LEU A 90 -6.63 -4.01 9.00
N THR A 91 -7.59 -4.93 8.92
CA THR A 91 -7.64 -6.12 9.77
C THR A 91 -7.41 -7.39 8.97
N ARG A 92 -6.68 -8.33 9.56
CA ARG A 92 -6.56 -9.67 9.01
C ARG A 92 -7.93 -10.36 8.98
N SER A 93 -8.39 -10.76 7.79
CA SER A 93 -9.71 -11.41 7.63
C SER A 93 -9.66 -12.94 7.68
N ASN A 94 -8.47 -13.55 7.63
CA ASN A 94 -8.34 -15.02 7.68
C ASN A 94 -7.21 -15.54 8.57
N ALA A 95 -7.37 -16.77 9.09
CA ALA A 95 -6.38 -17.42 9.97
C ALA A 95 -5.04 -17.74 9.27
N GLY A 96 -4.96 -17.61 7.94
CA GLY A 96 -3.75 -17.77 7.14
C GLY A 96 -2.91 -16.50 7.01
N GLY A 97 -3.48 -15.32 7.27
CA GLY A 97 -2.77 -14.02 7.16
C GLY A 97 -2.48 -13.64 5.72
N SER A 98 -3.19 -14.27 4.79
CA SER A 98 -3.12 -14.01 3.36
C SER A 98 -4.16 -12.99 2.91
N GLU A 99 -5.08 -12.58 3.80
CA GLU A 99 -6.12 -11.62 3.48
C GLU A 99 -6.23 -10.54 4.56
N HIS A 100 -6.33 -9.29 4.13
CA HIS A 100 -6.55 -8.14 5.00
C HIS A 100 -7.69 -7.28 4.44
N ARG A 101 -8.72 -7.08 5.26
CA ARG A 101 -9.91 -6.30 4.95
C ARG A 101 -9.77 -4.89 5.51
N TRP A 102 -10.23 -3.92 4.76
CA TRP A 102 -10.38 -2.54 5.18
C TRP A 102 -11.53 -1.91 4.42
N GLU A 103 -11.95 -0.73 4.84
CA GLU A 103 -13.04 -0.01 4.21
C GLU A 103 -12.63 1.44 3.99
N MET A 104 -13.31 2.12 3.07
CA MET A 104 -13.16 3.56 2.92
C MET A 104 -14.39 4.18 2.27
N THR A 105 -14.61 5.47 2.52
CA THR A 105 -15.66 6.24 1.86
C THR A 105 -15.08 7.03 0.68
N LEU A 106 -15.65 6.80 -0.51
CA LEU A 106 -15.29 7.47 -1.75
C LEU A 106 -16.43 8.35 -2.26
N ALA A 107 -16.08 9.52 -2.80
CA ALA A 107 -17.05 10.37 -3.49
C ALA A 107 -17.57 9.65 -4.73
N GLY A 108 -18.89 9.62 -4.92
CA GLY A 108 -19.54 8.96 -6.05
C GLY A 108 -19.72 7.43 -5.92
N HIS A 109 -18.96 6.76 -5.06
CA HIS A 109 -19.05 5.30 -4.84
C HIS A 109 -19.59 4.92 -3.46
N GLY A 110 -19.62 5.85 -2.50
CA GLY A 110 -20.05 5.58 -1.14
C GLY A 110 -19.00 4.81 -0.33
N ARG A 111 -19.47 4.06 0.67
CA ARG A 111 -18.62 3.21 1.52
C ARG A 111 -18.35 1.89 0.80
N ILE A 112 -17.09 1.61 0.50
CA ILE A 112 -16.67 0.37 -0.16
C ILE A 112 -15.86 -0.51 0.80
N SER A 113 -15.97 -1.83 0.63
CA SER A 113 -15.23 -2.83 1.41
C SER A 113 -14.18 -3.50 0.54
N LEU A 114 -12.93 -3.45 0.98
CA LEU A 114 -11.76 -3.78 0.20
C LEU A 114 -10.96 -4.90 0.87
N VAL A 115 -10.43 -5.83 0.08
CA VAL A 115 -9.61 -6.93 0.59
C VAL A 115 -8.32 -7.08 -0.20
N TRP A 116 -7.21 -6.90 0.49
CA TRP A 116 -5.90 -7.31 0.01
C TRP A 116 -5.75 -8.82 0.17
N LYS A 117 -5.54 -9.53 -0.94
CA LYS A 117 -5.28 -10.98 -0.98
C LYS A 117 -3.89 -11.28 -1.51
N ARG A 118 -3.11 -12.11 -0.82
CA ARG A 118 -1.86 -12.64 -1.39
C ARG A 118 -2.15 -13.41 -2.66
N THR A 119 -1.33 -13.21 -3.68
CA THR A 119 -1.51 -13.85 -4.98
C THR A 119 -0.20 -14.42 -5.53
N THR A 120 -0.34 -15.51 -6.28
CA THR A 120 0.69 -16.13 -7.11
C THR A 120 0.33 -16.11 -8.59
N ALA A 121 -0.92 -15.75 -8.91
CA ALA A 121 -1.51 -15.90 -10.25
C ALA A 121 -1.54 -14.59 -11.04
N VAL A 122 -1.45 -13.44 -10.36
CA VAL A 122 -1.58 -12.12 -10.98
C VAL A 122 -0.36 -11.29 -10.61
N THR A 123 0.15 -10.52 -11.58
CA THR A 123 1.27 -9.59 -11.43
C THR A 123 0.94 -8.29 -12.14
N ALA A 124 1.50 -7.19 -11.66
CA ALA A 124 1.43 -5.89 -12.32
C ALA A 124 2.20 -5.94 -13.66
N ASP A 125 1.75 -5.15 -14.62
CA ASP A 125 2.36 -5.01 -15.93
C ASP A 125 3.75 -4.37 -15.81
N GLY A 126 4.74 -4.98 -16.45
CA GLY A 126 6.14 -4.56 -16.36
C GLY A 126 6.89 -5.13 -15.15
N ALA A 127 6.23 -5.93 -14.30
CA ALA A 127 6.93 -6.67 -13.26
C ALA A 127 7.82 -7.77 -13.86
N SER A 128 9.04 -7.90 -13.32
CA SER A 128 9.93 -8.98 -13.71
C SER A 128 9.33 -10.34 -13.34
N LEU A 129 9.41 -11.32 -14.25
CA LEU A 129 9.04 -12.70 -13.93
C LEU A 129 9.93 -13.22 -12.78
N PRO A 130 9.36 -13.95 -11.81
CA PRO A 130 10.14 -14.40 -10.66
C PRO A 130 11.24 -15.37 -11.11
N ILE A 131 12.49 -15.08 -10.74
CA ILE A 131 13.54 -16.10 -10.72
C ILE A 131 13.16 -17.08 -9.60
N THR A 132 12.84 -18.30 -9.99
CA THR A 132 12.48 -19.41 -9.10
C THR A 132 13.64 -19.69 -8.15
N SER A 133 13.61 -19.12 -6.94
CA SER A 133 14.57 -19.49 -5.89
C SER A 133 13.86 -19.77 -4.57
N HIS A 134 14.31 -20.85 -3.91
CA HIS A 134 13.72 -21.46 -2.72
C HIS A 134 13.87 -20.63 -1.43
N ARG A 135 14.29 -19.36 -1.52
CA ARG A 135 14.45 -18.47 -0.35
C ARG A 135 13.92 -17.09 -0.70
N GLY A 136 12.96 -16.59 0.07
CA GLY A 136 12.66 -15.15 0.12
C GLY A 136 11.18 -14.80 0.16
N HIS A 137 10.35 -15.41 -0.68
CA HIS A 137 8.89 -15.26 -0.62
C HIS A 137 8.34 -16.69 -0.62
N ARG A 138 7.43 -17.04 0.29
CA ARG A 138 6.85 -18.39 0.41
C ARG A 138 5.98 -18.75 -0.81
N GLY A 139 6.54 -18.75 -2.02
CA GLY A 139 5.87 -18.91 -3.30
C GLY A 139 5.04 -17.70 -3.77
N HIS A 140 4.73 -16.72 -2.91
CA HIS A 140 3.86 -15.58 -3.24
C HIS A 140 4.56 -14.51 -4.10
N ARG A 141 3.82 -13.97 -5.08
CA ARG A 141 4.30 -12.95 -6.03
C ARG A 141 3.94 -11.52 -5.62
N GLY A 142 2.95 -11.37 -4.74
CA GLY A 142 2.45 -10.06 -4.36
C GLY A 142 1.09 -10.11 -3.70
N TRP A 143 0.37 -9.00 -3.83
CA TRP A 143 -0.99 -8.80 -3.33
C TRP A 143 -1.89 -8.31 -4.47
N LYS A 144 -3.15 -8.70 -4.44
CA LYS A 144 -4.22 -8.12 -5.26
C LYS A 144 -5.28 -7.51 -4.37
N LEU A 145 -5.84 -6.38 -4.77
CA LEU A 145 -6.94 -5.70 -4.12
C LEU A 145 -8.21 -6.02 -4.89
N ILE A 146 -9.25 -6.40 -4.18
CA ILE A 146 -10.59 -6.59 -4.71
C ILE A 146 -11.59 -5.83 -3.85
N GLU A 147 -12.73 -5.48 -4.41
CA GLU A 147 -13.90 -5.07 -3.63
C GLU A 147 -14.74 -6.30 -3.25
N GLU A 148 -15.24 -6.34 -2.01
CA GLU A 148 -15.98 -7.50 -1.48
C GLU A 148 -17.33 -7.72 -2.16
N SER A 149 -18.02 -6.64 -2.57
CA SER A 149 -19.29 -6.72 -3.31
C SER A 149 -19.11 -7.23 -4.73
N THR A 150 -17.90 -7.10 -5.31
CA THR A 150 -17.57 -7.47 -6.69
C THR A 150 -16.27 -8.28 -6.76
N PRO A 151 -16.20 -9.48 -6.14
CA PRO A 151 -14.92 -10.19 -5.92
C PRO A 151 -14.15 -10.61 -7.18
N GLY A 152 -14.82 -10.58 -8.34
CA GLY A 152 -14.23 -10.90 -9.64
C GLY A 152 -13.38 -9.78 -10.23
N GLU A 153 -13.51 -8.55 -9.73
CA GLU A 153 -12.80 -7.38 -10.23
C GLU A 153 -11.55 -7.10 -9.39
N ILE A 154 -10.41 -6.99 -10.06
CA ILE A 154 -9.14 -6.61 -9.44
C ILE A 154 -9.01 -5.10 -9.60
N LEU A 155 -8.94 -4.40 -8.47
CA LEU A 155 -8.82 -2.94 -8.43
C LEU A 155 -7.36 -2.48 -8.43
N ALA A 156 -6.48 -3.29 -7.84
CA ALA A 156 -5.05 -3.02 -7.80
C ALA A 156 -4.23 -4.31 -7.63
N VAL A 157 -2.98 -4.29 -8.09
CA VAL A 157 -2.02 -5.38 -7.92
C VAL A 157 -0.69 -4.80 -7.46
N PHE A 158 -0.17 -5.30 -6.34
CA PHE A 158 1.20 -5.04 -5.92
C PHE A 158 2.06 -6.27 -6.15
N THR A 159 3.09 -6.15 -6.97
CA THR A 159 4.02 -7.25 -7.26
C THR A 159 5.35 -6.96 -6.63
N PHE A 160 5.88 -7.92 -5.87
CA PHE A 160 7.19 -7.78 -5.26
C PHE A 160 8.28 -7.75 -6.32
N ASP A 161 9.26 -6.87 -6.13
CA ASP A 161 10.47 -6.83 -6.95
C ASP A 161 11.68 -7.18 -6.09
N ARG A 162 12.67 -7.83 -6.69
CA ARG A 162 13.95 -8.20 -6.08
C ARG A 162 15.11 -7.34 -6.56
N VAL A 163 14.88 -6.38 -7.47
CA VAL A 163 15.88 -5.38 -7.86
C VAL A 163 16.33 -4.59 -6.62
N PHE A 164 17.64 -4.47 -6.41
CA PHE A 164 18.19 -3.80 -5.23
C PHE A 164 17.61 -2.38 -5.07
N GLY A 165 17.00 -2.12 -3.91
CA GLY A 165 16.38 -0.83 -3.59
C GLY A 165 14.98 -0.60 -4.16
N ARG A 166 14.49 -1.45 -5.08
CA ARG A 166 13.08 -1.47 -5.52
C ARG A 166 12.36 -2.60 -4.77
N ARG A 167 11.20 -2.31 -4.21
CA ARG A 167 10.41 -3.24 -3.39
C ARG A 167 9.27 -3.88 -4.14
N GLY A 168 8.75 -3.18 -5.14
CA GLY A 168 7.69 -3.69 -5.99
C GLY A 168 7.12 -2.65 -6.93
N ILE A 169 6.19 -3.12 -7.75
CA ILE A 169 5.38 -2.30 -8.64
C ILE A 169 3.94 -2.40 -8.16
N LEU A 170 3.31 -1.26 -7.92
CA LEU A 170 1.88 -1.14 -7.68
C LEU A 170 1.20 -0.73 -8.99
N GLN A 171 0.20 -1.48 -9.39
CA GLN A 171 -0.72 -1.14 -10.47
C GLN A 171 -2.11 -0.92 -9.89
N VAL A 172 -2.77 0.16 -10.30
CA VAL A 172 -4.15 0.51 -9.94
C VAL A 172 -4.95 0.53 -11.23
N ASP A 173 -5.92 -0.37 -11.34
CA ASP A 173 -6.66 -0.64 -12.59
C ASP A 173 -7.96 0.18 -12.71
N VAL A 174 -8.29 0.94 -11.66
CA VAL A 174 -9.48 1.80 -11.58
C VAL A 174 -9.10 3.26 -11.32
N ASP A 175 -9.92 4.18 -11.81
CA ASP A 175 -9.79 5.62 -11.58
C ASP A 175 -10.85 6.11 -10.60
N TYR A 176 -10.72 5.71 -9.33
CA TYR A 176 -11.59 6.16 -8.23
C TYR A 176 -11.07 7.46 -7.57
N GLY A 177 -10.12 8.13 -8.22
CA GLY A 177 -9.51 9.38 -7.76
C GLY A 177 -8.38 9.22 -6.73
N GLU A 178 -7.88 10.37 -6.29
CA GLU A 178 -6.67 10.47 -5.46
C GLU A 178 -6.83 9.82 -4.08
N LYS A 179 -7.98 10.01 -3.42
CA LYS A 179 -8.25 9.40 -2.10
C LYS A 179 -8.10 7.88 -2.14
N PHE A 180 -8.65 7.25 -3.19
CA PHE A 180 -8.51 5.81 -3.41
C PHE A 180 -7.04 5.42 -3.58
N THR A 181 -6.33 6.10 -4.49
CA THR A 181 -4.90 5.85 -4.74
C THR A 181 -4.06 5.95 -3.46
N VAL A 182 -4.27 7.00 -2.67
CA VAL A 182 -3.61 7.21 -1.37
C VAL A 182 -3.94 6.06 -0.40
N GLY A 183 -5.20 5.60 -0.36
CA GLY A 183 -5.61 4.46 0.47
C GLY A 183 -4.96 3.14 0.05
N VAL A 184 -4.90 2.87 -1.25
CA VAL A 184 -4.20 1.71 -1.81
C VAL A 184 -2.73 1.75 -1.45
N LEU A 185 -2.05 2.90 -1.64
CA LEU A 185 -0.64 3.08 -1.28
C LEU A 185 -0.40 2.90 0.22
N MET A 186 -1.19 3.57 1.07
CA MET A 186 -1.00 3.50 2.51
C MET A 186 -1.23 2.08 3.03
N SER A 187 -2.31 1.43 2.61
CA SER A 187 -2.63 0.06 3.04
C SER A 187 -1.57 -0.94 2.58
N ILE A 188 -1.10 -0.90 1.33
CA ILE A 188 -0.07 -1.84 0.85
C ILE A 188 1.30 -1.62 1.50
N LEU A 189 1.71 -0.35 1.70
CA LEU A 189 2.96 -0.04 2.38
C LEU A 189 2.93 -0.49 3.85
N THR A 190 1.77 -0.39 4.51
CA THR A 190 1.56 -0.90 5.87
C THR A 190 1.74 -2.42 5.92
N LEU A 191 1.11 -3.16 5.00
CA LEU A 191 1.30 -4.62 4.91
C LEU A 191 2.75 -5.00 4.58
N TYR A 192 3.43 -4.19 3.77
CA TYR A 192 4.81 -4.42 3.36
C TYR A 192 5.79 -4.21 4.53
N GLU A 193 5.76 -3.07 5.23
CA GLU A 193 6.66 -2.82 6.37
C GLU A 193 6.43 -3.87 7.46
N ARG A 194 5.16 -4.24 7.74
CA ARG A 194 4.86 -5.31 8.69
C ARG A 194 5.48 -6.65 8.30
N TRP A 195 5.56 -6.95 7.01
CA TRP A 195 6.19 -8.17 6.53
C TRP A 195 7.71 -8.13 6.69
N GLU A 196 8.34 -6.98 6.42
CA GLU A 196 9.78 -6.76 6.59
C GLU A 196 10.24 -6.82 8.07
N GLU A 197 9.35 -6.51 9.02
CA GLU A 197 9.63 -6.61 10.46
C GLU A 197 9.59 -8.05 11.03
N ARG A 198 9.12 -9.04 10.26
CA ARG A 198 8.97 -10.44 10.72
C ARG A 198 10.16 -11.32 10.38
#